data_AF-A0A8X6F0S5-F1
#
_entry.id   AF-A0A8X6F0S5-F1
#
_cell.length_a   1.000
_cell.length_b   1.000
_cell.length_c   1.000
_cell.angle_alpha   90.00
_cell.angle_beta   90.00
_cell.angle_gamma   90.00
#
_symmetry.space_group_name_H-M   'P 1'
#
loop_
_entity.id
_entity.type
_entity.pdbx_description
1 polymer ?
#
loop_
_entity_poly.entity_id
_entity_poly.type
_entity_poly.pdbx_seq_one_letter_code
_entity_poly.pdbx_strand_id
1 'polypeptide(L)'
;MGTPLYAMLFAEDLMEFVLDQYEVTWIENNTGVRRFRDHIKKHVFKPGIGIAVCDLIVQNEVAITSSYYELVEKGVDCIDDFRYEASITTIFHLKNGYNRLKYLELCALFCGVSGLFYKNGDKDFARIVASASSQILAYVINFSIYDKIVFRDDAWFDLLITAKMISRRIRNGLSYMENDNDDIILPYFDDICSF
;
A
#
# COMPACT_ATOMS: atom_id res chain seq x y z
N MET A 1 5.74 -4.87 -22.56
CA MET A 1 4.40 -4.37 -22.21
C MET A 1 3.98 -5.08 -20.94
N GLY A 2 4.26 -4.49 -19.78
CA GLY A 2 3.70 -4.96 -18.53
C GLY A 2 3.12 -3.75 -17.83
N THR A 3 1.91 -3.75 -17.30
CA THR A 3 0.55 -3.95 -17.86
C THR A 3 -0.33 -3.64 -16.65
N PRO A 4 -1.43 -2.88 -16.75
CA PRO A 4 -2.29 -2.54 -15.61
C PRO A 4 -2.64 -3.73 -14.68
N LEU A 5 -2.66 -4.94 -15.24
CA LEU A 5 -2.74 -6.21 -14.51
C LEU A 5 -1.70 -6.38 -13.39
N TYR A 6 -0.41 -6.02 -13.60
CA TYR A 6 0.62 -6.14 -12.57
C TYR A 6 0.39 -5.17 -11.41
N ALA A 7 -0.09 -3.96 -11.69
CA ALA A 7 -0.45 -3.00 -10.64
C ALA A 7 -1.64 -3.47 -9.81
N MET A 8 -2.66 -4.04 -10.48
CA MET A 8 -3.82 -4.63 -9.81
C MET A 8 -3.42 -5.83 -8.94
N LEU A 9 -2.65 -6.77 -9.50
CA LEU A 9 -2.16 -7.93 -8.75
C LEU A 9 -1.23 -7.53 -7.61
N PHE A 10 -0.37 -6.53 -7.80
CA PHE A 10 0.45 -5.97 -6.73
C PHE A 10 -0.39 -5.47 -5.56
N ALA A 11 -1.41 -4.65 -5.82
CA ALA A 11 -2.26 -4.09 -4.77
C ALA A 11 -3.06 -5.19 -4.06
N GLU A 12 -3.47 -6.23 -4.79
CA GLU A 12 -4.15 -7.41 -4.24
C GLU A 12 -3.24 -8.36 -3.47
N ASP A 13 -1.97 -8.48 -3.84
CA ASP A 13 -1.01 -9.26 -3.06
C ASP A 13 -0.62 -8.49 -1.78
N LEU A 14 -0.50 -7.16 -1.88
CA LEU A 14 -0.17 -6.28 -0.75
C LEU A 14 -1.27 -6.26 0.31
N MET A 15 -2.52 -6.00 -0.09
CA MET A 15 -3.63 -5.95 0.86
C MET A 15 -3.88 -7.33 1.49
N GLU A 16 -3.60 -8.44 0.80
CA GLU A 16 -3.66 -9.80 1.38
C GLU A 16 -2.60 -9.99 2.44
N PHE A 17 -1.36 -9.67 2.08
CA PHE A 17 -0.24 -9.77 3.00
C PHE A 17 -0.50 -9.00 4.31
N VAL A 18 -1.01 -7.77 4.19
CA VAL A 18 -1.26 -6.90 5.35
C VAL A 18 -2.45 -7.39 6.17
N LEU A 19 -3.57 -7.77 5.53
CA LEU A 19 -4.74 -8.29 6.24
C LEU A 19 -4.46 -9.64 6.93
N ASP A 20 -3.60 -10.48 6.35
CA ASP A 20 -3.13 -11.70 7.00
C ASP A 20 -2.37 -11.41 8.31
N GLN A 21 -1.66 -10.27 8.41
CA GLN A 21 -1.04 -9.85 9.68
C GLN A 21 -2.06 -9.47 10.75
N TYR A 22 -3.30 -9.18 10.35
CA TYR A 22 -4.43 -8.93 11.26
C TYR A 22 -5.29 -10.17 11.50
N GLU A 23 -4.82 -11.37 11.09
CA GLU A 23 -5.58 -12.63 11.14
C GLU A 23 -6.89 -12.55 10.33
N VAL A 24 -6.93 -11.68 9.32
CA VAL A 24 -8.07 -11.48 8.44
C VAL A 24 -7.80 -12.16 7.10
N THR A 25 -8.51 -13.25 6.83
CA THR A 25 -8.48 -13.88 5.52
C THR A 25 -9.23 -13.02 4.49
N TRP A 26 -8.50 -12.39 3.59
CA TRP A 26 -9.08 -11.66 2.47
C TRP A 26 -9.43 -12.60 1.31
N ILE A 27 -10.74 -12.90 1.17
CA ILE A 27 -11.50 -13.61 0.11
C ILE A 27 -10.72 -14.52 -0.87
N GLU A 28 -11.30 -15.70 -1.15
CA GLU A 28 -10.78 -16.76 -2.02
C GLU A 28 -10.14 -16.30 -3.36
N ASN A 29 -8.98 -16.91 -3.66
CA ASN A 29 -8.13 -16.72 -4.84
C ASN A 29 -8.82 -16.85 -6.21
N ASN A 30 -10.05 -17.35 -6.27
CA ASN A 30 -10.73 -17.71 -7.51
C ASN A 30 -11.59 -16.59 -8.13
N THR A 31 -11.59 -15.39 -7.55
CA THR A 31 -12.44 -14.27 -8.00
C THR A 31 -11.62 -13.05 -8.45
N GLY A 32 -12.23 -12.16 -9.23
CA GLY A 32 -11.64 -10.88 -9.64
C GLY A 32 -10.36 -11.03 -10.46
N VAL A 33 -9.37 -10.17 -10.18
CA VAL A 33 -8.07 -10.17 -10.88
C VAL A 33 -7.15 -11.29 -10.40
N ARG A 34 -7.39 -11.85 -9.20
CA ARG A 34 -6.57 -12.91 -8.59
C ARG A 34 -6.54 -14.20 -9.41
N ARG A 35 -7.61 -14.51 -10.14
CA ARG A 35 -7.65 -15.65 -11.09
C ARG A 35 -6.57 -15.61 -12.17
N PHE A 36 -5.95 -14.45 -12.40
CA PHE A 36 -4.87 -14.29 -13.36
C PHE A 36 -3.49 -14.56 -12.77
N ARG A 37 -3.36 -14.82 -11.45
CA ARG A 37 -2.08 -15.14 -10.78
C ARG A 37 -1.38 -16.32 -11.45
N ASP A 38 -2.11 -17.39 -11.72
CA ASP A 38 -1.55 -18.61 -12.35
C ASP A 38 -1.15 -18.40 -13.82
N HIS A 39 -1.61 -17.32 -14.44
CA HIS A 39 -1.35 -17.00 -15.84
C HIS A 39 -0.20 -15.99 -16.02
N ILE A 40 0.37 -15.44 -14.93
CA ILE A 40 1.50 -14.53 -14.99
C ILE A 40 2.79 -15.21 -14.53
N LYS A 41 3.86 -15.07 -15.32
CA LYS A 41 5.16 -15.70 -15.02
C LYS A 41 5.96 -15.00 -13.92
N LYS A 42 5.65 -13.74 -13.62
CA LYS A 42 6.43 -12.90 -12.70
C LYS A 42 5.49 -12.05 -11.85
N HIS A 43 5.53 -12.26 -10.54
CA HIS A 43 4.87 -11.40 -9.55
C HIS A 43 5.78 -10.22 -9.21
N VAL A 44 5.20 -9.02 -9.16
CA VAL A 44 5.90 -7.77 -8.82
C VAL A 44 5.88 -7.51 -7.31
N PHE A 45 4.93 -8.08 -6.58
CA PHE A 45 4.89 -7.97 -5.12
C PHE A 45 6.08 -8.68 -4.48
N LYS A 46 6.64 -8.04 -3.46
CA LYS A 46 7.74 -8.55 -2.64
C LYS A 46 7.38 -8.36 -1.17
N PRO A 47 7.52 -9.39 -0.31
CA PRO A 47 7.12 -9.30 1.10
C PRO A 47 7.76 -8.13 1.87
N GLY A 48 8.97 -7.72 1.50
CA GLY A 48 9.62 -6.54 2.10
C GLY A 48 8.82 -5.24 1.95
N ILE A 49 7.99 -5.12 0.91
CA ILE A 49 7.06 -4.00 0.75
C ILE A 49 5.90 -4.11 1.74
N GLY A 50 5.29 -5.29 1.86
CA GLY A 50 4.20 -5.54 2.82
C GLY A 50 4.65 -5.31 4.26
N ILE A 51 5.86 -5.76 4.61
CA ILE A 51 6.48 -5.53 5.92
C ILE A 51 6.60 -4.03 6.22
N ALA A 52 7.09 -3.23 5.27
CA ALA A 52 7.21 -1.78 5.45
C ALA A 52 5.86 -1.10 5.62
N VAL A 53 4.83 -1.58 4.90
CA VAL A 53 3.47 -1.09 5.07
C VAL A 53 2.94 -1.43 6.47
N CYS A 54 3.18 -2.63 7.00
CA CYS A 54 2.84 -2.97 8.38
C CYS A 54 3.58 -2.08 9.40
N ASP A 55 4.89 -1.88 9.23
CA ASP A 55 5.69 -1.01 10.09
C ASP A 55 5.13 0.44 10.08
N LEU A 56 4.74 0.96 8.90
CA LEU A 56 4.09 2.26 8.75
C LEU A 56 2.70 2.32 9.39
N ILE A 57 1.92 1.25 9.35
CA ILE A 57 0.61 1.22 10.02
C ILE A 57 0.80 1.33 11.53
N VAL A 58 1.74 0.58 12.11
CA VAL A 58 2.02 0.64 13.56
C VAL A 58 2.45 2.06 13.95
N GLN A 59 3.34 2.68 13.19
CA GLN A 59 3.82 4.02 13.50
C GLN A 59 2.75 5.11 13.31
N ASN A 60 1.82 4.93 12.38
CA ASN A 60 0.75 5.88 12.08
C ASN A 60 -0.61 5.47 12.65
N GLU A 61 -0.64 4.58 13.65
CA GLU A 61 -1.88 3.97 14.19
C GLU A 61 -2.91 5.03 14.59
N VAL A 62 -2.47 6.12 15.23
CA VAL A 62 -3.34 7.21 15.67
C VAL A 62 -4.03 7.90 14.49
N ALA A 63 -3.27 8.21 13.43
CA ALA A 63 -3.81 8.87 12.25
C ALA A 63 -4.77 7.95 11.48
N ILE A 64 -4.40 6.68 11.31
CA ILE A 64 -5.22 5.67 10.63
C ILE A 64 -6.52 5.43 11.39
N THR A 65 -6.45 5.33 12.72
CA THR A 65 -7.63 5.17 13.59
C THR A 65 -8.54 6.39 13.51
N SER A 66 -7.97 7.59 13.50
CA SER A 66 -8.73 8.83 13.29
C SER A 66 -9.45 8.84 11.94
N SER A 67 -8.78 8.43 10.86
CA SER A 67 -9.41 8.35 9.54
C SER A 67 -10.53 7.31 9.48
N TYR A 68 -10.36 6.17 10.15
CA TYR A 68 -11.44 5.18 10.28
C TYR A 68 -12.67 5.78 10.96
N TYR A 69 -12.51 6.43 12.12
CA TYR A 69 -13.64 7.03 12.82
C TYR A 69 -14.29 8.18 12.03
N GLU A 70 -13.51 8.98 11.30
CA GLU A 70 -14.06 10.01 10.42
C GLU A 70 -14.97 9.42 9.32
N LEU A 71 -14.59 8.29 8.72
CA LEU A 71 -15.42 7.60 7.73
C LEU A 71 -16.72 7.09 8.36
N VAL A 72 -16.64 6.53 9.57
CA VAL A 72 -17.82 6.07 10.32
C VAL A 72 -18.73 7.23 10.70
N GLU A 73 -18.19 8.35 11.17
CA GLU A 73 -18.95 9.56 11.52
C GLU A 73 -19.64 10.20 10.32
N LYS A 74 -19.02 10.14 9.13
CA LYS A 74 -19.63 10.55 7.86
C LYS A 74 -20.72 9.61 7.37
N GLY A 75 -20.88 8.44 7.99
CA GLY A 75 -21.86 7.43 7.58
C GLY A 75 -21.48 6.73 6.28
N VAL A 76 -20.18 6.58 6.01
CA VAL A 76 -19.70 5.87 4.81
C VAL A 76 -20.01 4.38 4.96
N ASP A 77 -21.06 3.92 4.27
CA ASP A 77 -21.58 2.54 4.35
C ASP A 77 -21.69 1.84 2.98
N CYS A 78 -21.32 2.54 1.90
CA CYS A 78 -21.33 2.00 0.54
C CYS A 78 -20.01 2.23 -0.21
N ILE A 79 -19.81 1.48 -1.30
CA ILE A 79 -18.57 1.52 -2.07
C ILE A 79 -18.31 2.89 -2.71
N ASP A 80 -19.36 3.59 -3.13
CA ASP A 80 -19.25 4.84 -3.86
C ASP A 80 -18.84 5.99 -2.94
N ASP A 81 -19.42 6.05 -1.73
CA ASP A 81 -19.02 7.01 -0.70
C ASP A 81 -17.58 6.78 -0.24
N PHE A 82 -17.20 5.51 -0.04
CA PHE A 82 -15.82 5.18 0.32
C PHE A 82 -14.85 5.59 -0.78
N ARG A 83 -15.17 5.30 -2.06
CA ARG A 83 -14.33 5.71 -3.19
C ARG A 83 -14.21 7.22 -3.30
N TYR A 84 -15.29 7.95 -3.03
CA TYR A 84 -15.28 9.41 -3.03
C TYR A 84 -14.32 9.96 -1.96
N GLU A 85 -14.48 9.54 -0.70
CA GLU A 85 -13.62 9.97 0.41
C GLU A 85 -12.16 9.56 0.17
N ALA A 86 -11.91 8.31 -0.22
CA ALA A 86 -10.57 7.81 -0.50
C ALA A 86 -9.91 8.55 -1.68
N SER A 87 -10.68 8.96 -2.69
CA SER A 87 -10.17 9.79 -3.80
C SER A 87 -9.76 11.17 -3.32
N ILE A 88 -10.57 11.81 -2.48
CA ILE A 88 -10.24 13.11 -1.85
C ILE A 88 -8.94 12.99 -1.05
N THR A 89 -8.85 12.00 -0.16
CA THR A 89 -7.64 11.71 0.62
C THR A 89 -6.43 11.52 -0.28
N THR A 90 -6.56 10.74 -1.35
CA THR A 90 -5.49 10.48 -2.32
C THR A 90 -5.00 11.77 -2.98
N ILE A 91 -5.93 12.63 -3.43
CA ILE A 91 -5.61 13.92 -4.08
C ILE A 91 -4.82 14.82 -3.12
N PHE A 92 -5.28 14.96 -1.87
CA PHE A 92 -4.59 15.80 -0.89
C PHE A 92 -3.23 15.24 -0.49
N HIS A 93 -3.11 13.92 -0.33
CA HIS A 93 -1.85 13.24 0.01
C HIS A 93 -0.80 13.43 -1.09
N LEU A 94 -1.24 13.31 -2.35
CA LEU A 94 -0.40 13.41 -3.54
C LEU A 94 -0.39 14.81 -4.18
N LYS A 95 -0.88 15.85 -3.48
CA LYS A 95 -1.00 17.22 -4.01
C LYS A 95 0.31 17.80 -4.58
N ASN A 96 1.45 17.39 -4.02
CA ASN A 96 2.80 17.79 -4.44
C ASN A 96 3.46 16.73 -5.35
N GLY A 97 2.66 15.89 -5.99
CA GLY A 97 3.12 14.81 -6.86
C GLY A 97 3.39 13.49 -6.14
N TYR A 98 3.50 12.44 -6.97
CA TYR A 98 3.86 11.09 -6.55
C TYR A 98 5.34 10.99 -6.16
N ASN A 99 5.58 10.35 -5.02
CA ASN A 99 6.86 9.71 -4.70
C ASN A 99 6.59 8.38 -3.98
N ARG A 100 7.62 7.51 -3.92
CA ARG A 100 7.48 6.13 -3.42
C ARG A 100 7.13 6.09 -1.93
N LEU A 101 7.69 6.99 -1.12
CA LEU A 101 7.37 7.10 0.30
C LEU A 101 5.88 7.41 0.50
N LYS A 102 5.38 8.47 -0.13
CA LYS A 102 3.97 8.86 -0.08
C LYS A 102 3.04 7.77 -0.55
N TYR A 103 3.45 7.02 -1.57
CA TYR A 103 2.68 5.88 -2.01
C TYR A 103 2.61 4.77 -0.95
N LEU A 104 3.72 4.45 -0.27
CA LEU A 104 3.75 3.48 0.82
C LEU A 104 2.94 3.96 2.04
N GLU A 105 2.95 5.26 2.35
CA GLU A 105 2.07 5.85 3.37
C GLU A 105 0.59 5.70 3.00
N LEU A 106 0.25 5.92 1.73
CA LEU A 106 -1.12 5.74 1.24
C LEU A 106 -1.54 4.26 1.30
N CYS A 107 -0.61 3.34 1.00
CA CYS A 107 -0.83 1.91 1.18
C CYS A 107 -1.11 1.58 2.65
N ALA A 108 -0.31 2.11 3.58
CA ALA A 108 -0.50 1.92 5.01
C ALA A 108 -1.85 2.46 5.47
N LEU A 109 -2.23 3.67 5.04
CA LEU A 109 -3.53 4.26 5.36
C LEU A 109 -4.69 3.35 4.92
N PHE A 110 -4.71 2.96 3.65
CA PHE A 110 -5.83 2.18 3.13
C PHE A 110 -5.87 0.74 3.62
N CYS A 111 -4.72 0.07 3.78
CA CYS A 111 -4.68 -1.26 4.36
C CYS A 111 -5.05 -1.24 5.86
N GLY A 112 -4.56 -0.23 6.59
CA GLY A 112 -4.87 -0.04 8.01
C GLY A 112 -6.36 0.24 8.26
N VAL A 113 -6.95 1.17 7.49
CA VAL A 113 -8.40 1.45 7.55
C VAL A 113 -9.21 0.20 7.21
N SER A 114 -8.82 -0.55 6.16
CA SER A 114 -9.47 -1.81 5.81
C SER A 114 -9.41 -2.82 6.97
N GLY A 115 -8.25 -2.97 7.60
CA GLY A 115 -8.07 -3.81 8.78
C GLY A 115 -8.95 -3.41 9.96
N LEU A 116 -9.13 -2.11 10.19
CA LEU A 116 -10.02 -1.60 11.25
C LEU A 116 -11.49 -1.89 10.97
N PHE A 117 -11.96 -1.79 9.73
CA PHE A 117 -13.33 -2.21 9.38
C PHE A 117 -13.55 -3.71 9.66
N TYR A 118 -12.58 -4.56 9.34
CA TYR A 118 -12.67 -5.99 9.67
C TYR A 118 -12.70 -6.25 11.18
N LYS A 119 -11.86 -5.56 11.96
CA LYS A 119 -11.80 -5.71 13.43
C LYS A 119 -13.08 -5.25 14.12
N ASN A 120 -13.75 -4.23 13.61
CA ASN A 120 -14.93 -3.62 14.23
C ASN A 120 -16.27 -4.22 13.80
N GLY A 121 -16.27 -5.28 12.97
CA GLY A 121 -17.37 -6.23 12.90
C GLY A 121 -18.28 -6.18 11.67
N ASP A 122 -18.13 -5.19 10.77
CA ASP A 122 -18.83 -5.22 9.48
C ASP A 122 -17.97 -5.92 8.42
N LYS A 123 -17.96 -7.25 8.44
CA LYS A 123 -17.13 -8.05 7.53
C LYS A 123 -17.49 -7.86 6.06
N ASP A 124 -18.76 -7.60 5.75
CA ASP A 124 -19.20 -7.44 4.36
C ASP A 124 -18.82 -6.06 3.83
N PHE A 125 -18.98 -5.01 4.64
CA PHE A 125 -18.48 -3.69 4.27
C PHE A 125 -16.95 -3.62 4.28
N ALA A 126 -16.27 -4.28 5.22
CA ALA A 126 -14.80 -4.34 5.25
C ALA A 126 -14.22 -4.96 3.97
N ARG A 127 -14.90 -5.95 3.38
CA ARG A 127 -14.53 -6.52 2.07
C ARG A 127 -14.66 -5.50 0.94
N ILE A 128 -15.73 -4.71 0.96
CA ILE A 128 -15.97 -3.63 0.00
C ILE A 128 -14.85 -2.58 0.11
N VAL A 129 -14.55 -2.14 1.33
CA VAL A 129 -13.49 -1.18 1.65
C VAL A 129 -12.14 -1.70 1.15
N ALA A 130 -11.75 -2.93 1.52
CA ALA A 130 -10.49 -3.53 1.09
C ALA A 130 -10.36 -3.63 -0.44
N SER A 131 -11.45 -4.02 -1.13
CA SER A 131 -11.47 -4.09 -2.60
C SER A 131 -11.39 -2.72 -3.26
N ALA A 132 -12.09 -1.72 -2.73
CA ALA A 132 -12.00 -0.36 -3.23
C ALA A 132 -10.60 0.24 -2.98
N SER A 133 -10.02 -0.02 -1.81
CA SER A 133 -8.65 0.36 -1.47
C SER A 133 -7.63 -0.26 -2.42
N SER A 134 -7.72 -1.56 -2.72
CA SER A 134 -6.79 -2.21 -3.67
C SER A 134 -6.90 -1.59 -5.07
N GLN A 135 -8.12 -1.30 -5.54
CA GLN A 135 -8.36 -0.64 -6.82
C GLN A 135 -7.78 0.77 -6.89
N ILE A 136 -7.93 1.57 -5.84
CA ILE A 136 -7.37 2.92 -5.75
C ILE A 136 -5.84 2.86 -5.73
N LEU A 137 -5.25 1.96 -4.94
CA LEU A 137 -3.80 1.78 -4.89
C LEU A 137 -3.22 1.32 -6.23
N ALA A 138 -3.92 0.42 -6.93
CA ALA A 138 -3.58 -0.02 -8.27
C ALA A 138 -3.68 1.14 -9.27
N TYR A 139 -4.72 1.98 -9.17
CA TYR A 139 -4.88 3.16 -10.01
C TYR A 139 -3.73 4.15 -9.80
N VAL A 140 -3.40 4.48 -8.55
CA VAL A 140 -2.33 5.45 -8.23
C VAL A 140 -0.99 5.00 -8.79
N ILE A 141 -0.61 3.73 -8.56
CA ILE A 141 0.69 3.23 -9.03
C ILE A 141 0.71 3.08 -10.55
N ASN A 142 -0.40 2.64 -11.16
CA ASN A 142 -0.52 2.55 -12.61
C ASN A 142 -0.42 3.94 -13.25
N PHE A 143 -1.20 4.92 -12.78
CA PHE A 143 -1.12 6.29 -13.27
C PHE A 143 0.29 6.87 -13.08
N SER A 144 0.90 6.69 -11.90
CA SER A 144 2.19 7.31 -11.58
C SER A 144 3.39 6.66 -12.27
N ILE A 145 3.38 5.34 -12.48
CA ILE A 145 4.44 4.61 -13.18
C ILE A 145 4.33 4.78 -14.70
N TYR A 146 3.11 4.90 -15.26
CA TYR A 146 2.92 4.86 -16.71
C TYR A 146 2.63 6.23 -17.37
N ASP A 147 2.02 7.20 -16.68
CA ASP A 147 1.80 8.56 -17.24
C ASP A 147 3.11 9.35 -17.33
N LYS A 148 4.02 9.13 -16.37
CA LYS A 148 5.41 9.54 -16.49
C LYS A 148 6.13 8.44 -17.24
N ILE A 149 6.65 8.71 -18.43
CA ILE A 149 7.44 7.78 -19.29
C ILE A 149 8.65 7.23 -18.50
N VAL A 150 8.41 6.27 -17.61
CA VAL A 150 9.39 5.57 -16.79
C VAL A 150 9.23 4.09 -17.11
N PHE A 151 9.43 3.75 -18.38
CA PHE A 151 9.80 2.39 -18.73
C PHE A 151 11.21 2.13 -18.22
N ARG A 152 11.34 1.67 -16.98
CA ARG A 152 12.41 0.77 -16.58
C ARG A 152 11.86 -0.20 -15.55
N ASP A 153 12.25 -1.47 -15.69
CA ASP A 153 11.97 -2.54 -14.73
C ASP A 153 12.37 -2.17 -13.26
N ASP A 154 13.10 -1.06 -13.10
CA ASP A 154 13.58 -0.47 -11.85
C ASP A 154 12.47 0.11 -10.96
N ALA A 155 11.30 0.53 -11.47
CA ALA A 155 10.31 1.24 -10.62
C ALA A 155 9.82 0.40 -9.42
N TRP A 156 9.61 -0.91 -9.65
CA TRP A 156 9.26 -1.87 -8.59
C TRP A 156 10.43 -2.14 -7.64
N PHE A 157 11.65 -2.17 -8.18
CA PHE A 157 12.86 -2.36 -7.40
C PHE A 157 13.12 -1.15 -6.49
N ASP A 158 12.97 0.06 -7.00
CA ASP A 158 13.10 1.29 -6.23
C ASP A 158 12.02 1.39 -5.14
N LEU A 159 10.80 0.91 -5.41
CA LEU A 159 9.75 0.84 -4.40
C LEU A 159 10.16 -0.13 -3.27
N LEU A 160 10.77 -1.27 -3.62
CA LEU A 160 11.32 -2.22 -2.65
C LEU A 160 12.49 -1.61 -1.85
N ILE A 161 13.40 -0.86 -2.49
CA ILE A 161 14.48 -0.16 -1.77
C ILE A 161 13.89 0.83 -0.76
N THR A 162 12.94 1.65 -1.21
CA THR A 162 12.24 2.63 -0.37
C THR A 162 11.59 1.94 0.83
N ALA A 163 10.89 0.83 0.60
CA ALA A 163 10.26 0.03 1.65
C ALA A 163 11.28 -0.50 2.67
N LYS A 164 12.38 -1.11 2.20
CA LYS A 164 13.45 -1.61 3.07
C LYS A 164 14.07 -0.49 3.93
N MET A 165 14.32 0.68 3.33
CA MET A 165 14.84 1.85 4.06
C MET A 165 13.88 2.29 5.17
N ILE A 166 12.58 2.41 4.85
CA ILE A 166 11.54 2.76 5.83
C ILE A 166 11.50 1.74 6.97
N SER A 167 11.33 0.46 6.67
CA SER A 167 11.30 -0.60 7.69
C SER A 167 12.51 -0.57 8.60
N ARG A 168 13.71 -0.42 8.03
CA ARG A 168 14.95 -0.35 8.82
C ARG A 168 14.95 0.86 9.76
N ARG A 169 14.54 2.05 9.28
CA ARG A 169 14.45 3.26 10.11
C ARG A 169 13.49 3.07 11.27
N ILE A 170 12.28 2.60 10.99
CA ILE A 170 11.24 2.37 12.00
C ILE A 170 11.72 1.37 13.05
N ARG A 171 12.30 0.24 12.62
CA ARG A 171 12.82 -0.79 13.53
C ARG A 171 14.00 -0.34 14.37
N ASN A 172 14.75 0.65 13.90
CA ASN A 172 15.80 1.31 14.66
C ASN A 172 15.26 2.42 15.58
N GLY A 173 13.94 2.58 15.70
CA GLY A 173 13.30 3.59 16.53
C GLY A 173 13.36 5.00 15.94
N LEU A 174 13.70 5.15 14.65
CA LEU A 174 13.79 6.43 13.97
C LEU A 174 12.48 6.79 13.28
N SER A 175 12.19 8.09 13.22
CA SER A 175 11.13 8.60 12.35
C SER A 175 11.54 8.41 10.89
N TYR A 176 10.59 7.97 10.05
CA TYR A 176 10.77 7.92 8.61
C TYR A 176 10.60 9.29 7.93
N MET A 177 10.13 10.30 8.67
CA MET A 177 9.91 11.67 8.18
C MET A 177 11.11 12.62 8.37
N GLU A 178 12.18 12.20 9.04
CA GLU A 178 13.36 13.05 9.22
C GLU A 178 14.23 13.09 7.94
N ASN A 179 14.57 14.30 7.49
CA ASN A 179 15.30 14.57 6.24
C ASN A 179 16.57 13.72 6.08
N ASP A 180 16.70 13.08 4.91
CA ASP A 180 17.91 12.38 4.51
C ASP A 180 19.03 13.39 4.24
N ASN A 181 20.06 13.41 5.08
CA ASN A 181 21.39 13.80 4.63
C ASN A 181 21.98 12.58 3.91
N ASP A 182 22.54 12.78 2.71
CA ASP A 182 23.08 11.71 1.84
C ASP A 182 24.10 10.78 2.55
N ASP A 183 24.74 11.25 3.63
CA ASP A 183 25.66 10.49 4.48
C ASP A 183 25.02 9.28 5.19
N ILE A 184 23.70 9.27 5.32
CA ILE A 184 22.95 8.18 5.96
C ILE A 184 22.73 7.03 4.95
N ILE A 185 22.73 7.31 3.64
CA ILE A 185 22.32 6.37 2.60
C ILE A 185 23.41 5.34 2.23
N LEU A 186 24.68 5.71 2.32
CA LEU A 186 25.80 4.89 1.83
C LEU A 186 25.99 3.54 2.54
N PRO A 187 25.85 3.43 3.88
CA PRO A 187 25.88 2.13 4.58
C PRO A 187 24.70 1.21 4.22
N TYR A 188 23.68 1.69 3.53
CA TYR A 188 22.48 0.91 3.19
C TYR A 188 22.60 0.11 1.89
N PHE A 189 23.61 0.35 1.07
CA PHE A 189 23.83 -0.40 -0.16
C PHE A 189 24.50 -1.77 0.06
N ASP A 190 25.30 -1.91 1.11
CA ASP A 190 26.04 -3.16 1.40
C ASP A 190 25.10 -4.32 1.82
N ASP A 191 23.96 -4.01 2.44
CA ASP A 191 22.92 -5.01 2.79
C ASP A 191 21.96 -5.34 1.64
N ILE A 192 21.96 -4.54 0.56
CA ILE A 192 21.07 -4.74 -0.60
C ILE A 192 21.72 -5.70 -1.61
N CYS A 193 23.05 -5.75 -1.66
CA CYS A 193 23.83 -6.58 -2.58
C CYS A 193 24.17 -7.99 -2.03
N SER A 194 23.76 -8.32 -0.80
CA SER A 194 23.99 -9.63 -0.19
C SER A 194 22.84 -10.61 -0.51
N PHE A 195 22.68 -10.95 -1.80
CA PHE A 195 21.92 -12.10 -2.29
C PHE A 195 22.62 -12.75 -3.48
#